data_AF-A0A1A6GF47-F1
#
_entry.id   AF-A0A1A6GF47-F1
#
_cell.length_a   1.000
_cell.length_b   1.000
_cell.length_c   1.000
_cell.angle_alpha   90.00
_cell.angle_beta   90.00
_cell.angle_gamma   90.00
#
_symmetry.space_group_name_H-M   'P 1'
#
loop_
_entity.id
_entity.type
_entity.pdbx_description
1 polymer ?
#
loop_
_entity_poly.entity_id
_entity_poly.type
_entity_poly.pdbx_seq_one_letter_code
_entity_poly.pdbx_strand_id
1 'polypeptide(L)'
;VWQCGGSVEVLPCSRIAHIERAHKPYTEDLTAHVRRNALRVAEVWMDEFKSHVYMAWNIPQEDSGIDIGDITARKALRKQLQCKTFRWYLVSVYPEMRMYSDIIAYGVMLQACSLLRNVYYTSSQQIHVGVLSPTVDDDDNRCLVDVNSRPRLIECSYAKAKRMKLHWQFSQ
;
A
#
# COMPACT_ATOMS: atom_id res chain seq x y z
N VAL A 1 3.55 12.71 15.57
CA VAL A 1 3.71 12.42 17.01
C VAL A 1 4.90 11.49 17.21
N TRP A 2 4.77 10.19 16.89
CA TRP A 2 5.83 9.19 17.03
C TRP A 2 7.22 9.62 16.53
N GLN A 3 7.32 10.01 15.25
CA GLN A 3 8.61 10.41 14.65
C GLN A 3 9.25 11.62 15.36
N CYS A 4 8.50 12.44 16.10
CA CYS A 4 9.01 13.67 16.71
C CYS A 4 9.09 13.58 18.25
N GLY A 5 9.14 12.37 18.81
CA GLY A 5 9.41 12.14 20.24
C GLY A 5 8.18 11.97 21.14
N GLY A 6 6.96 11.97 20.60
CA GLY A 6 5.75 11.65 21.37
C GLY A 6 5.31 10.19 21.20
N SER A 7 4.26 9.81 21.94
CA SER A 7 3.58 8.50 21.82
C SER A 7 2.08 8.67 21.56
N VAL A 8 1.43 7.58 21.14
CA VAL A 8 -0.03 7.47 21.02
C VAL A 8 -0.46 6.23 21.81
N GLU A 9 -1.42 6.40 22.70
CA GLU A 9 -1.87 5.34 23.62
C GLU A 9 -3.38 5.19 23.55
N VAL A 10 -3.85 3.94 23.59
CA VAL A 10 -5.26 3.61 23.72
C VAL A 10 -5.51 3.23 25.17
N LEU A 11 -6.30 4.04 25.89
CA LEU A 11 -6.60 3.83 27.31
C LEU A 11 -7.89 3.01 27.48
N PRO A 12 -7.83 1.72 27.89
CA PRO A 12 -9.02 0.86 27.96
C PRO A 12 -10.07 1.32 29.00
N CYS A 13 -9.64 2.11 29.99
CA CYS A 13 -10.51 2.66 31.03
C CYS A 13 -11.32 3.88 30.56
N SER A 14 -10.89 4.57 29.50
CA SER A 14 -11.63 5.70 28.93
C SER A 14 -12.48 5.21 27.77
N ARG A 15 -13.81 5.28 27.91
CA ARG A 15 -14.74 4.69 26.95
C ARG A 15 -15.60 5.77 26.30
N ILE A 16 -15.49 5.89 24.98
CA ILE A 16 -16.31 6.77 24.14
C ILE A 16 -16.87 5.91 23.01
N ALA A 17 -18.18 5.92 22.82
CA ALA A 17 -18.82 5.23 21.71
C ALA A 17 -18.86 6.13 20.46
N HIS A 18 -18.46 5.58 19.31
CA HIS A 18 -18.59 6.23 18.01
C HIS A 18 -19.60 5.47 17.15
N ILE A 19 -20.59 6.18 16.60
CA ILE A 19 -21.54 5.61 15.65
C ILE A 19 -20.91 5.71 14.25
N GLU A 20 -20.41 4.57 13.75
CA GLU A 20 -19.89 4.48 12.40
C GLU A 20 -20.99 4.72 11.36
N ARG A 21 -20.64 5.41 10.29
CA ARG A 21 -21.55 5.71 9.18
C ARG A 21 -20.90 5.26 7.88
N ALA A 22 -21.67 4.51 7.08
CA ALA A 22 -21.26 4.09 5.74
C ALA A 22 -21.09 5.28 4.78
N HIS A 23 -21.87 6.35 4.98
CA HIS A 23 -21.80 7.56 4.16
C HIS A 23 -21.65 8.82 5.01
N LYS A 24 -20.93 9.82 4.47
CA LYS A 24 -20.73 11.11 5.15
C LYS A 24 -21.80 12.09 4.68
N PRO A 25 -22.56 12.74 5.60
CA PRO A 25 -23.75 13.51 5.24
C PRO A 25 -23.46 14.86 4.56
N TYR A 26 -22.19 15.28 4.49
CA TYR A 26 -21.78 16.61 4.04
C TYR A 26 -21.15 16.62 2.65
N THR A 27 -20.83 15.47 2.06
CA THR A 27 -20.37 15.40 0.66
C THR A 27 -20.52 13.98 0.13
N GLU A 28 -20.95 13.88 -1.12
CA GLU A 28 -21.17 12.61 -1.80
C GLU A 28 -19.85 11.97 -2.23
N ASP A 29 -18.86 12.78 -2.61
CA ASP A 29 -17.53 12.32 -3.01
C ASP A 29 -16.44 12.95 -2.13
N LEU A 30 -15.68 12.08 -1.46
CA LEU A 30 -14.51 12.43 -0.67
C LEU A 30 -13.21 12.04 -1.36
N THR A 31 -13.28 11.34 -2.50
CA THR A 31 -12.15 10.66 -3.13
C THR A 31 -11.00 11.61 -3.39
N ALA A 32 -11.28 12.77 -4.01
CA ALA A 32 -10.28 13.78 -4.30
C ALA A 32 -9.62 14.34 -3.02
N HIS A 33 -10.43 14.66 -2.00
CA HIS A 33 -9.95 15.21 -0.74
C HIS A 33 -9.11 14.20 0.06
N VAL A 34 -9.56 12.95 0.12
CA VAL A 34 -8.85 11.87 0.82
C VAL A 34 -7.52 11.58 0.13
N ARG A 35 -7.51 11.46 -1.20
CA ARG A 35 -6.26 11.28 -1.98
C ARG A 35 -5.29 12.42 -1.74
N ARG A 36 -5.75 13.67 -1.90
CA ARG A 36 -4.93 14.86 -1.65
C ARG A 36 -4.32 14.84 -0.26
N ASN A 37 -5.12 14.61 0.77
CA ASN A 37 -4.67 14.63 2.16
C ASN A 37 -3.70 13.48 2.48
N ALA A 38 -3.98 12.28 1.96
CA ALA A 38 -3.08 11.13 2.11
C ALA A 38 -1.72 11.39 1.47
N LEU A 39 -1.69 11.92 0.23
CA LEU A 39 -0.45 12.25 -0.45
C LEU A 39 0.34 13.36 0.26
N ARG A 40 -0.34 14.38 0.81
CA ARG A 40 0.30 15.41 1.64
C ARG A 40 1.00 14.80 2.87
N VAL A 41 0.38 13.81 3.52
CA VAL A 41 1.00 13.09 4.63
C VAL A 41 2.19 12.28 4.15
N ALA A 42 2.03 11.53 3.06
CA ALA A 42 3.08 10.69 2.49
C ALA A 42 4.33 11.50 2.11
N GLU A 43 4.16 12.61 1.39
CA GLU A 43 5.25 13.48 0.94
C GLU A 43 5.99 14.21 2.07
N VAL A 44 5.38 14.34 3.25
CA VAL A 44 6.01 14.99 4.41
C VAL A 44 6.63 13.96 5.36
N TRP A 45 5.99 12.81 5.57
CA TRP A 45 6.28 11.94 6.71
C TRP A 45 6.74 10.52 6.35
N MET A 46 6.58 10.07 5.10
CA MET A 46 6.81 8.67 4.72
C MET A 46 8.12 8.42 3.96
N ASP A 47 8.94 9.44 3.72
CA ASP A 47 10.25 9.29 3.06
C ASP A 47 10.16 8.46 1.76
N GLU A 48 11.01 7.46 1.56
CA GLU A 48 10.98 6.54 0.42
C GLU A 48 9.74 5.63 0.38
N PHE A 49 9.08 5.43 1.53
CA PHE A 49 7.89 4.59 1.66
C PHE A 49 6.62 5.29 1.20
N LYS A 50 6.67 6.56 0.82
CA LYS A 50 5.55 7.25 0.17
C LYS A 50 5.03 6.48 -1.04
N SER A 51 5.93 5.76 -1.73
CA SER A 51 5.62 4.82 -2.82
C SER A 51 4.48 3.86 -2.49
N HIS A 52 4.33 3.45 -1.24
CA HIS A 52 3.27 2.53 -0.80
C HIS A 52 1.89 3.18 -0.91
N VAL A 53 1.77 4.48 -0.65
CA VAL A 53 0.51 5.23 -0.82
C VAL A 53 0.18 5.37 -2.30
N TYR A 54 1.16 5.67 -3.14
CA TYR A 54 0.97 5.74 -4.59
C TYR A 54 0.53 4.36 -5.16
N MET A 55 1.18 3.28 -4.73
CA MET A 55 0.83 1.90 -5.12
C MET A 55 -0.56 1.47 -4.64
N ALA A 56 -0.93 1.77 -3.40
CA ALA A 56 -2.22 1.39 -2.83
C ALA A 56 -3.40 2.04 -3.58
N TRP A 57 -3.19 3.24 -4.11
CA TRP A 57 -4.21 3.98 -4.85
C TRP A 57 -4.07 3.89 -6.37
N ASN A 58 -3.08 3.14 -6.86
CA ASN A 58 -2.73 3.04 -8.28
C ASN A 58 -2.55 4.42 -8.94
N ILE A 59 -1.79 5.30 -8.29
CA ILE A 59 -1.49 6.67 -8.72
C ILE A 59 -0.03 6.74 -9.17
N PRO A 60 0.29 7.17 -10.41
CA PRO A 60 1.67 7.37 -10.85
C PRO A 60 2.44 8.34 -9.93
N GLN A 61 3.71 8.02 -9.62
CA GLN A 61 4.51 8.87 -8.73
C GLN A 61 5.00 10.17 -9.40
N GLU A 62 5.35 10.11 -10.68
CA GLU A 62 5.92 11.26 -11.41
C GLU A 62 4.84 12.23 -11.89
N ASP A 63 3.72 11.72 -12.39
CA ASP A 63 2.58 12.50 -12.87
C ASP A 63 1.27 12.00 -12.26
N SER A 64 1.11 12.27 -10.97
CA SER A 64 -0.08 11.82 -10.22
C SER A 64 -1.38 12.48 -10.68
N GLY A 65 -1.30 13.60 -11.41
CA GLY A 65 -2.45 14.45 -11.75
C GLY A 65 -3.16 15.07 -10.55
N ILE A 66 -2.63 14.91 -9.33
CA ILE A 66 -3.25 15.39 -8.09
C ILE A 66 -2.46 16.57 -7.56
N ASP A 67 -3.07 17.75 -7.58
CA ASP A 67 -2.52 18.87 -6.84
C ASP A 67 -2.60 18.55 -5.33
N ILE A 68 -1.43 18.51 -4.68
CA ILE A 68 -1.31 18.36 -3.23
C ILE A 68 -1.14 19.70 -2.51
N GLY A 69 -0.93 20.80 -3.24
CA GLY A 69 -0.63 22.13 -2.73
C GLY A 69 0.71 22.22 -2.01
N ASP A 70 1.01 23.41 -1.46
CA ASP A 70 2.27 23.63 -0.75
C ASP A 70 2.35 22.84 0.57
N ILE A 71 3.50 22.22 0.78
CA ILE A 71 3.88 21.44 1.96
C ILE A 71 5.21 21.91 2.58
N THR A 72 5.78 23.01 2.07
CA THR A 72 7.09 23.53 2.49
C THR A 72 7.13 23.81 4.00
N ALA A 73 6.10 24.47 4.54
CA ALA A 73 6.00 24.73 5.97
C ALA A 73 6.00 23.46 6.82
N ARG A 74 5.40 22.36 6.33
CA ARG A 74 5.36 21.08 7.06
C ARG A 74 6.68 20.33 6.99
N LYS A 75 7.37 20.37 5.84
CA LYS A 75 8.74 19.85 5.71
C LYS A 75 9.72 20.63 6.60
N ALA A 76 9.59 21.95 6.66
CA ALA A 76 10.40 22.81 7.54
C ALA A 76 10.16 22.48 9.02
N LEU A 77 8.91 22.31 9.43
CA LEU A 77 8.56 21.90 10.80
C LEU A 77 9.19 20.55 11.17
N ARG A 78 9.10 19.55 10.28
CA ARG A 78 9.71 18.22 10.50
C ARG A 78 11.22 18.33 10.72
N LYS A 79 11.90 19.17 9.94
CA LYS A 79 13.34 19.45 10.09
C LYS A 79 13.64 20.18 11.40
N GLN A 80 12.87 21.20 11.75
CA GLN A 80 13.04 21.98 12.97
C GLN A 80 12.91 21.14 14.23
N LEU A 81 11.93 20.22 14.26
CA LEU A 81 11.70 19.29 15.38
C LEU A 81 12.67 18.11 15.41
N GLN A 82 13.60 18.02 14.45
CA GLN A 82 14.57 16.92 14.35
C GLN A 82 13.91 15.54 14.39
N CYS A 83 12.77 15.40 13.70
CA CYS A 83 12.01 14.16 13.72
C CYS A 83 12.82 13.01 13.07
N LYS A 84 12.60 11.80 13.59
CA LYS A 84 13.12 10.54 13.06
C LYS A 84 12.59 10.25 11.65
N THR A 85 13.24 9.31 10.95
CA THR A 85 12.82 8.84 9.63
C THR A 85 11.59 7.93 9.73
N PHE A 86 10.89 7.75 8.62
CA PHE A 86 9.79 6.79 8.55
C PHE A 86 10.29 5.34 8.69
N ARG A 87 11.50 5.04 8.21
CA ARG A 87 12.14 3.74 8.46
C ARG A 87 12.26 3.43 9.95
N TRP A 88 12.66 4.42 10.77
CA TRP A 88 12.69 4.27 12.22
C TRP A 88 11.29 3.98 12.77
N TYR A 89 10.25 4.67 12.28
CA TYR A 89 8.87 4.41 12.69
C TYR A 89 8.44 2.97 12.39
N LEU A 90 8.72 2.46 11.19
CA LEU A 90 8.37 1.08 10.83
C LEU A 90 9.12 0.07 11.69
N VAL A 91 10.42 0.25 11.93
CA VAL A 91 11.21 -0.72 12.70
C VAL A 91 10.96 -0.66 14.21
N SER A 92 10.66 0.52 14.76
CA SER A 92 10.57 0.74 16.20
C SER A 92 9.15 0.89 16.75
N VAL A 93 8.18 1.27 15.91
CA VAL A 93 6.80 1.57 16.35
C VAL A 93 5.77 0.65 15.70
N TYR A 94 5.94 0.30 14.42
CA TYR A 94 5.00 -0.58 13.71
C TYR A 94 5.70 -1.67 12.87
N PRO A 95 6.44 -2.60 13.53
CA PRO A 95 7.24 -3.63 12.86
C PRO A 95 6.40 -4.68 12.12
N GLU A 96 5.12 -4.79 12.43
CA GLU A 96 4.19 -5.70 11.77
C GLU A 96 3.82 -5.22 10.36
N MET A 97 4.04 -3.94 10.03
CA MET A 97 3.73 -3.41 8.70
C MET A 97 4.68 -3.99 7.63
N ARG A 98 4.10 -4.55 6.57
CA ARG A 98 4.86 -5.10 5.44
C ARG A 98 5.46 -3.97 4.60
N MET A 99 6.75 -4.12 4.26
CA MET A 99 7.48 -3.19 3.40
C MET A 99 7.69 -3.79 2.01
N TYR A 100 7.16 -3.12 1.00
CA TYR A 100 7.32 -3.50 -0.40
C TYR A 100 8.44 -2.68 -1.05
N SER A 101 9.64 -3.27 -1.13
CA SER A 101 10.82 -2.61 -1.70
C SER A 101 11.20 -3.09 -3.10
N ASP A 102 10.61 -4.20 -3.56
CA ASP A 102 10.98 -4.87 -4.80
C ASP A 102 9.96 -4.66 -5.93
N ILE A 103 8.88 -3.91 -5.70
CA ILE A 103 7.87 -3.57 -6.73
C ILE A 103 8.44 -2.53 -7.68
N ILE A 104 8.50 -2.87 -8.98
CA ILE A 104 9.03 -2.01 -10.05
C ILE A 104 7.94 -1.46 -10.98
N ALA A 105 6.79 -2.12 -11.04
CA ALA A 105 5.62 -1.62 -11.75
C ALA A 105 4.34 -2.04 -11.05
N TYR A 106 3.29 -1.25 -11.20
CA TYR A 106 1.96 -1.55 -10.68
C TYR A 106 0.90 -0.98 -11.63
N GLY A 107 -0.28 -1.57 -11.60
CA GLY A 107 -1.35 -1.23 -12.51
C GLY A 107 -2.64 -1.96 -12.17
N VAL A 108 -3.54 -1.98 -13.14
CA VAL A 108 -4.81 -2.69 -13.03
C VAL A 108 -4.94 -3.64 -14.20
N MET A 109 -5.32 -4.88 -13.91
CA MET A 109 -5.67 -5.89 -14.90
C MET A 109 -7.19 -6.01 -14.99
N LEU A 110 -7.70 -5.99 -16.22
CA LEU A 110 -9.10 -6.24 -16.52
C LEU A 110 -9.33 -7.74 -16.60
N GLN A 111 -10.14 -8.29 -15.69
CA GLN A 111 -10.56 -9.68 -15.74
C GLN A 111 -11.89 -9.80 -16.51
N ALA A 112 -12.15 -10.98 -17.10
CA ALA A 112 -13.46 -11.31 -17.66
C ALA A 112 -14.57 -10.98 -16.64
N CYS A 113 -15.61 -10.28 -17.11
CA CYS A 113 -16.68 -9.64 -16.30
C CYS A 113 -16.42 -8.20 -15.78
N SER A 114 -15.49 -7.45 -16.39
CA SER A 114 -15.25 -6.02 -16.09
C SER A 114 -14.79 -5.73 -14.66
N LEU A 115 -14.25 -6.73 -13.97
CA LEU A 115 -13.67 -6.56 -12.65
C LEU A 115 -12.21 -6.12 -12.79
N LEU A 116 -11.92 -4.95 -12.24
CA LEU A 116 -10.57 -4.42 -12.13
C LEU A 116 -9.87 -5.04 -10.91
N ARG A 117 -8.67 -5.58 -11.11
CA ARG A 117 -7.80 -6.08 -10.03
C ARG A 117 -6.47 -5.34 -10.08
N ASN A 118 -6.01 -4.88 -8.92
CA ASN A 118 -4.66 -4.33 -8.80
C ASN A 118 -3.63 -5.42 -9.09
N VAL A 119 -2.56 -5.03 -9.76
CA VAL A 119 -1.46 -5.90 -10.12
C VAL A 119 -0.15 -5.21 -9.84
N TYR A 120 0.82 -5.96 -9.30
CA TYR A 120 2.14 -5.47 -8.95
C TYR A 120 3.19 -6.40 -9.53
N TYR A 121 4.19 -5.83 -10.20
CA TYR A 121 5.30 -6.56 -10.80
C TYR A 121 6.58 -6.28 -10.03
N THR A 122 7.25 -7.35 -9.60
CA THR A 122 8.45 -7.27 -8.78
C THR A 122 9.72 -7.38 -9.61
N SER A 123 10.83 -6.93 -9.04
CA SER A 123 12.18 -7.12 -9.59
C SER A 123 12.59 -8.60 -9.70
N SER A 124 11.94 -9.50 -8.94
CA SER A 124 12.09 -10.96 -9.05
C SER A 124 11.25 -11.60 -10.16
N GLN A 125 10.65 -10.78 -11.05
CA GLN A 125 9.82 -11.20 -12.17
C GLN A 125 8.55 -11.95 -11.72
N GLN A 126 7.98 -11.55 -10.58
CA GLN A 126 6.72 -12.09 -10.05
C GLN A 126 5.58 -11.09 -10.26
N ILE A 127 4.37 -11.62 -10.43
CA ILE A 127 3.14 -10.84 -10.52
C ILE A 127 2.27 -11.13 -9.30
N HIS A 128 2.03 -10.11 -8.49
CA HIS A 128 1.03 -10.14 -7.42
C HIS A 128 -0.29 -9.60 -7.96
N VAL A 129 -1.38 -10.33 -7.72
CA VAL A 129 -2.73 -9.96 -8.17
C VAL A 129 -3.63 -9.81 -6.94
N GLY A 130 -4.31 -8.68 -6.83
CA GLY A 130 -5.19 -8.37 -5.70
C GLY A 130 -4.66 -7.23 -4.84
N VAL A 131 -5.13 -7.14 -3.61
CA VAL A 131 -4.69 -6.11 -2.66
C VAL A 131 -3.38 -6.57 -2.03
N LEU A 132 -2.42 -5.65 -1.89
CA LEU A 132 -1.22 -5.91 -1.11
C LEU A 132 -1.59 -6.02 0.37
N SER A 133 -1.19 -7.12 1.00
CA SER A 133 -1.37 -7.25 2.44
C SER A 133 -0.67 -6.12 3.22
N PRO A 134 -1.33 -5.54 4.23
CA PRO A 134 -0.76 -4.47 5.04
C PRO A 134 0.30 -4.96 6.04
N THR A 135 0.29 -6.23 6.43
CA THR A 135 1.10 -6.75 7.54
C THR A 135 1.87 -8.01 7.18
N VAL A 136 2.93 -8.30 7.93
CA VAL A 136 3.82 -9.44 7.65
C VAL A 136 3.19 -10.80 7.97
N ASP A 137 2.21 -10.85 8.86
CA ASP A 137 1.51 -12.04 9.33
C ASP A 137 0.36 -12.50 8.41
N ASP A 138 -0.11 -11.62 7.53
CA ASP A 138 -1.10 -11.94 6.51
C ASP A 138 -0.48 -12.83 5.40
N ASP A 139 -1.07 -14.00 5.19
CA ASP A 139 -0.53 -15.03 4.32
C ASP A 139 -0.83 -14.79 2.82
N ASP A 140 0.05 -14.05 2.14
CA ASP A 140 0.03 -13.85 0.67
C ASP A 140 0.69 -15.02 -0.09
N ASN A 141 0.57 -16.25 0.39
CA ASN A 141 1.28 -17.42 -0.16
C ASN A 141 0.55 -18.07 -1.36
N ARG A 142 -0.23 -17.31 -2.16
CA ARG A 142 -0.85 -17.86 -3.38
C ARG A 142 -0.16 -17.35 -4.64
N CYS A 143 0.28 -18.28 -5.48
CA CYS A 143 0.92 -18.03 -6.75
C CYS A 143 -0.02 -18.34 -7.92
N LEU A 144 0.07 -17.51 -8.98
CA LEU A 144 -0.60 -17.76 -10.24
C LEU A 144 0.11 -18.87 -11.02
N VAL A 145 -0.56 -20.00 -11.21
CA VAL A 145 -0.05 -21.17 -11.92
C VAL A 145 -0.92 -21.52 -13.12
N ASP A 146 -0.30 -22.03 -14.18
CA ASP A 146 -1.02 -22.66 -15.29
C ASP A 146 -1.38 -24.11 -14.91
N VAL A 147 -2.68 -24.40 -14.84
CA VAL A 147 -3.22 -25.76 -14.70
C VAL A 147 -4.09 -26.07 -15.91
N ASN A 148 -3.56 -26.86 -16.84
CA ASN A 148 -4.22 -27.27 -18.08
C ASN A 148 -4.68 -26.08 -18.95
N SER A 149 -3.76 -25.16 -19.23
CA SER A 149 -4.00 -23.92 -20.00
C SER A 149 -5.02 -22.99 -19.36
N ARG A 150 -5.15 -23.05 -18.02
CA ARG A 150 -6.05 -22.19 -17.25
C ARG A 150 -5.33 -21.63 -16.02
N PRO A 151 -5.34 -20.29 -15.82
CA PRO A 151 -4.75 -19.68 -14.65
C PRO A 151 -5.49 -20.09 -13.36
N ARG A 152 -4.75 -20.45 -12.32
CA ARG A 152 -5.26 -20.75 -10.97
C ARG A 152 -4.36 -20.11 -9.91
N LEU A 153 -4.95 -19.73 -8.78
CA LEU A 153 -4.20 -19.35 -7.59
C LEU A 153 -4.03 -20.59 -6.70
N ILE A 154 -2.79 -21.02 -6.49
CA ILE A 154 -2.43 -22.18 -5.66
C ILE A 154 -1.34 -21.75 -4.68
N GLU A 155 -1.25 -22.40 -3.53
CA GLU A 155 -0.19 -22.13 -2.56
C GLU A 155 1.21 -22.20 -3.22
N CYS A 156 2.04 -21.18 -3.04
CA CYS A 156 3.33 -21.05 -3.73
C CYS A 156 4.28 -22.18 -3.35
N SER A 157 4.31 -22.55 -2.07
CA SER A 157 5.11 -23.66 -1.54
C SER A 157 4.79 -24.98 -2.28
N TYR A 158 3.49 -25.28 -2.42
CA TYR A 158 2.97 -26.46 -3.09
C TYR A 158 3.25 -26.41 -4.59
N ALA A 159 3.00 -25.27 -5.24
CA ALA A 159 3.25 -25.07 -6.66
C ALA A 159 4.73 -25.28 -7.01
N LYS A 160 5.64 -24.75 -6.18
CA LYS A 160 7.09 -24.93 -6.32
C LYS A 160 7.50 -26.38 -6.11
N ALA A 161 6.98 -27.04 -5.07
CA ALA A 161 7.24 -28.46 -4.80
C ALA A 161 6.77 -29.37 -5.94
N LYS A 162 5.66 -29.02 -6.59
CA LYS A 162 5.10 -29.73 -7.75
C LYS A 162 5.67 -29.28 -9.10
N ARG A 163 6.65 -28.38 -9.11
CA ARG A 163 7.25 -27.80 -10.34
C ARG A 163 6.20 -27.29 -11.34
N MET A 164 5.15 -26.65 -10.81
CA MET A 164 4.11 -26.03 -11.64
C MET A 164 4.68 -24.86 -12.43
N LYS A 165 4.05 -24.54 -13.57
CA LYS A 165 4.41 -23.38 -14.40
C LYS A 165 4.02 -22.09 -13.69
N LEU A 166 4.99 -21.51 -12.98
CA LEU A 166 4.87 -20.27 -12.19
C LEU A 166 5.28 -19.02 -12.99
N HIS A 167 6.09 -19.20 -14.03
CA HIS A 167 6.61 -18.11 -14.87
C HIS A 167 5.77 -17.96 -16.13
N TRP A 168 5.33 -16.74 -16.38
CA TRP A 168 4.53 -16.37 -17.53
C TRP A 168 5.39 -15.49 -18.43
N GLN A 169 5.58 -15.91 -19.67
CA GLN A 169 6.21 -15.06 -20.69
C GLN A 169 5.12 -14.21 -21.33
N PHE A 170 5.14 -12.91 -21.03
CA PHE A 170 4.32 -11.93 -21.73
C PHE A 170 5.15 -11.38 -22.89
N SER A 171 5.06 -12.03 -24.05
CA SER A 171 5.56 -11.45 -25.30
C SER A 171 4.60 -10.37 -25.77
N GLN A 172 5.12 -9.19 -26.07
CA GLN A 172 4.37 -8.06 -26.61
C GLN A 172 4.09 -8.24 -28.10
#